data_AF-A0A956MWE9-F1
#
_entry.id   AF-A0A956MWE9-F1
#
_cell.length_a   1.000
_cell.length_b   1.000
_cell.length_c   1.000
_cell.angle_alpha   90.00
_cell.angle_beta   90.00
_cell.angle_gamma   90.00
#
_symmetry.space_group_name_H-M   'P 1'
#
loop_
_entity.id
_entity.type
_entity.pdbx_description
1 polymer ?
#
loop_
_entity_poly.entity_id
_entity_poly.type
_entity_poly.pdbx_seq_one_letter_code
_entity_poly.pdbx_strand_id
1 'polypeptide(L)'
;YYDYSESVKTIAPHRVLAINRGEKEDFLKVKVEINNEKVINYIINEYVNDKNLKNKEVIVSAIEDSYKRLIFPSIEREIRNTLTENAQERAISVFGKNVKSLLLQAPVKDKVVMGFDPAFRTGCKIAVVDKNGKLLDTTTVYPTEPQNKVEESKKELKALIEKYNIDIIAIGNGTASRESEKFVSDMIKEIDREVQYIIVSEAGASVYSASELANEEHPDINVSLRGAISIARRLQDPLAELVKIDPKSIGVGQYQHDLNQKKLEGVLDGVVEDSVNSVGVDLNTASYSLLEHIAGISKTIAKNIVAYREENGDFTSRAQIKKVKRLGPQAFTQCAGFMRIEGAKNPLDNTGVHPESYDICKNMLDMLGYSLSDVENKNISDIDSKVEAIGIKELSSKLQVGEVTLKDIIAEIKKPGRDPREEGIKPILRTDVLKIEDITEGMILKGTVRNVVDFGAFVDIGIKNDGLVHKSEMSKGFVKDPMTIVTVGDIVDVKVIGVDMNKKRVALSMKM
;
A
#
# COMPACT_ATOMS: atom_id res chain seq x y z
N TYR A 1 -4.55 -1.99 -29.49
CA TYR A 1 -6.00 -2.03 -29.72
C TYR A 1 -6.40 -1.39 -31.06
N TYR A 2 -5.49 -1.23 -32.04
CA TYR A 2 -5.81 -0.58 -33.32
C TYR A 2 -6.74 -1.41 -34.22
N ASP A 3 -6.61 -2.73 -34.18
CA ASP A 3 -7.51 -3.68 -34.83
C ASP A 3 -7.84 -4.78 -33.81
N TYR A 4 -8.92 -4.56 -33.05
CA TYR A 4 -9.28 -5.39 -31.90
C TYR A 4 -10.79 -5.48 -31.74
N SER A 5 -11.30 -6.69 -31.58
CA SER A 5 -12.70 -6.98 -31.26
C SER A 5 -12.78 -8.04 -30.17
N GLU A 6 -13.68 -7.85 -29.21
CA GLU A 6 -13.97 -8.84 -28.15
C GLU A 6 -15.46 -8.81 -27.81
N SER A 7 -15.99 -9.92 -27.32
CA SER A 7 -17.36 -9.98 -26.79
C SER A 7 -17.52 -9.06 -25.58
N VAL A 8 -18.54 -8.19 -25.63
CA VAL A 8 -18.95 -7.31 -24.52
C VAL A 8 -19.13 -8.06 -23.20
N LYS A 9 -19.60 -9.31 -23.25
CA LYS A 9 -19.85 -10.12 -22.05
C LYS A 9 -18.57 -10.54 -21.33
N THR A 10 -17.45 -10.64 -22.03
CA THR A 10 -16.21 -11.24 -21.50
C THR A 10 -15.03 -10.27 -21.45
N ILE A 11 -15.20 -9.04 -21.96
CA ILE A 11 -14.14 -8.03 -21.95
C ILE A 11 -13.66 -7.73 -20.53
N ALA A 12 -12.34 -7.74 -20.36
CA ALA A 12 -11.74 -7.53 -19.05
C ALA A 12 -11.73 -6.04 -18.65
N PRO A 13 -11.94 -5.70 -17.37
CA PRO A 13 -11.87 -4.34 -16.82
C PRO A 13 -10.69 -3.49 -17.32
N HIS A 14 -9.45 -3.99 -17.22
CA HIS A 14 -8.26 -3.26 -17.64
C HIS A 14 -8.24 -2.94 -19.15
N ARG A 15 -8.90 -3.77 -19.99
CA ARG A 15 -9.03 -3.50 -21.43
C ARG A 15 -10.04 -2.41 -21.70
N VAL A 16 -11.17 -2.40 -20.98
CA VAL A 16 -12.17 -1.31 -21.06
C VAL A 16 -11.51 0.03 -20.74
N LEU A 17 -10.72 0.12 -19.67
CA LEU A 17 -9.99 1.35 -19.31
C LEU A 17 -8.99 1.76 -20.39
N ALA A 18 -8.22 0.81 -20.93
CA ALA A 18 -7.24 1.09 -21.99
C ALA A 18 -7.91 1.61 -23.27
N ILE A 19 -9.03 1.00 -23.67
CA ILE A 19 -9.81 1.36 -24.85
C ILE A 19 -10.45 2.74 -24.66
N ASN A 20 -11.08 2.98 -23.50
CA ASN A 20 -11.66 4.29 -23.17
C ASN A 20 -10.61 5.39 -23.16
N ARG A 21 -9.41 5.14 -22.61
CA ARG A 21 -8.31 6.10 -22.66
C ARG A 21 -7.86 6.36 -24.09
N GLY A 22 -7.68 5.31 -24.89
CA GLY A 22 -7.28 5.46 -26.30
C GLY A 22 -8.31 6.23 -27.13
N GLU A 23 -9.59 6.10 -26.82
CA GLU A 23 -10.65 6.90 -27.44
C GLU A 23 -10.64 8.35 -26.96
N LYS A 24 -10.49 8.58 -25.65
CA LYS A 24 -10.41 9.93 -25.06
C LYS A 24 -9.24 10.75 -25.59
N GLU A 25 -8.13 10.08 -25.90
CA GLU A 25 -6.90 10.66 -26.46
C GLU A 25 -6.91 10.65 -28.01
N ASP A 26 -8.06 10.41 -28.64
CA ASP A 26 -8.28 10.40 -30.09
C ASP A 26 -7.43 9.40 -30.92
N PHE A 27 -6.79 8.43 -30.27
CA PHE A 27 -6.03 7.36 -30.94
C PHE A 27 -6.91 6.22 -31.46
N LEU A 28 -8.09 6.02 -30.87
CA LEU A 28 -9.02 4.93 -31.18
C LEU A 28 -10.43 5.46 -31.43
N LYS A 29 -11.21 4.69 -32.19
CA LYS A 29 -12.67 4.83 -32.29
C LYS A 29 -13.31 3.54 -31.79
N VAL A 30 -14.25 3.63 -30.86
CA VAL A 30 -14.82 2.47 -30.19
C VAL A 30 -16.32 2.43 -30.45
N LYS A 31 -16.81 1.28 -30.89
CA LYS A 31 -18.23 1.05 -31.15
C LYS A 31 -18.63 -0.33 -30.66
N VAL A 32 -19.88 -0.46 -30.24
CA VAL A 32 -20.48 -1.78 -29.99
C VAL A 32 -21.07 -2.29 -31.31
N GLU A 33 -20.79 -3.53 -31.66
CA GLU A 33 -21.36 -4.16 -32.86
C GLU A 33 -22.33 -5.28 -32.48
N ILE A 34 -23.49 -5.28 -33.13
CA ILE A 34 -24.50 -6.34 -33.05
C ILE A 34 -25.08 -6.57 -34.44
N ASN A 35 -25.64 -7.77 -34.67
CA ASN A 35 -26.40 -8.03 -35.88
C ASN A 35 -27.75 -7.28 -35.80
N ASN A 36 -27.74 -6.04 -36.32
CA ASN A 36 -28.90 -5.14 -36.33
C ASN A 36 -30.11 -5.75 -37.04
N GLU A 37 -29.91 -6.47 -38.15
CA GLU A 37 -31.01 -7.10 -38.90
C GLU A 37 -31.76 -8.14 -38.06
N LYS A 38 -31.04 -8.96 -37.28
CA LYS A 38 -31.66 -9.93 -36.37
C LYS A 38 -32.51 -9.24 -35.31
N VAL A 39 -32.03 -8.12 -34.76
CA VAL A 39 -32.76 -7.38 -33.72
C VAL A 39 -33.99 -6.69 -34.31
N ILE A 40 -33.84 -6.04 -35.47
CA ILE A 40 -34.95 -5.41 -36.18
C ILE A 40 -36.02 -6.45 -36.54
N ASN A 41 -35.62 -7.60 -37.10
CA ASN A 41 -36.56 -8.69 -37.43
C ASN A 41 -37.26 -9.25 -36.19
N TYR A 42 -36.55 -9.36 -35.06
CA TYR A 42 -37.17 -9.72 -33.79
C TYR A 42 -38.28 -8.73 -33.41
N ILE A 43 -38.02 -7.42 -33.47
CA ILE A 43 -39.01 -6.39 -33.16
C ILE A 43 -40.17 -6.43 -34.17
N ILE A 44 -39.89 -6.61 -35.46
CA ILE A 44 -40.94 -6.73 -36.49
C ILE A 44 -41.90 -7.89 -36.16
N ASN A 45 -41.37 -9.05 -35.78
CA ASN A 45 -42.18 -10.22 -35.45
C ASN A 45 -43.06 -10.02 -34.20
N GLU A 46 -42.65 -9.17 -33.26
CA GLU A 46 -43.44 -8.83 -32.07
C GLU A 46 -44.59 -7.86 -32.37
N TYR A 47 -44.38 -6.90 -33.29
CA TYR A 47 -45.32 -5.81 -33.53
C TYR A 47 -46.19 -5.96 -34.78
N VAL A 48 -45.76 -6.77 -35.77
CA VAL A 48 -46.53 -7.04 -36.99
C VAL A 48 -47.32 -8.33 -36.81
N ASN A 49 -48.64 -8.26 -36.94
CA ASN A 49 -49.54 -9.41 -36.83
C ASN A 49 -50.71 -9.29 -37.83
N ASP A 50 -51.52 -10.35 -37.92
CA ASP A 50 -52.61 -10.44 -38.91
C ASP A 50 -53.60 -9.27 -38.85
N LYS A 51 -53.75 -8.62 -37.70
CA LYS A 51 -54.68 -7.49 -37.52
C LYS A 51 -54.15 -6.18 -38.11
N ASN A 52 -52.85 -6.03 -38.31
CA ASN A 52 -52.21 -4.79 -38.77
C ASN A 52 -51.39 -4.92 -40.06
N LEU A 53 -51.46 -6.07 -40.74
CA LEU A 53 -50.76 -6.35 -42.00
C LEU A 53 -50.89 -5.25 -43.07
N LYS A 54 -52.06 -4.60 -43.17
CA LYS A 54 -52.30 -3.51 -44.13
C LYS A 54 -51.40 -2.29 -43.90
N ASN A 55 -50.88 -2.11 -42.69
CA ASN A 55 -50.01 -1.00 -42.30
C ASN A 55 -48.54 -1.43 -42.11
N LYS A 56 -48.16 -2.63 -42.55
CA LYS A 56 -46.85 -3.24 -42.29
C LYS A 56 -45.69 -2.33 -42.67
N GLU A 57 -45.72 -1.71 -43.85
CA GLU A 57 -44.61 -0.87 -44.33
C GLU A 57 -44.32 0.32 -43.40
N VAL A 58 -45.37 1.01 -42.95
CA VAL A 58 -45.26 2.14 -42.02
C VAL A 58 -44.72 1.68 -40.67
N ILE A 59 -45.19 0.52 -40.17
CA ILE A 59 -44.73 -0.06 -38.90
C ILE A 59 -43.24 -0.44 -39.00
N VAL A 60 -42.83 -1.12 -40.07
CA VAL A 60 -41.43 -1.52 -40.28
C VAL A 60 -40.52 -0.29 -40.38
N SER A 61 -40.91 0.72 -41.16
CA SER A 61 -40.12 1.96 -41.29
C SER A 61 -39.97 2.68 -39.95
N ALA A 62 -41.04 2.72 -39.13
CA ALA A 62 -40.98 3.29 -37.78
C ALA A 62 -40.07 2.48 -36.84
N ILE A 63 -40.08 1.15 -36.94
CA ILE A 63 -39.17 0.26 -36.18
C ILE A 63 -37.71 0.52 -36.59
N GLU A 64 -37.41 0.59 -37.88
CA GLU A 64 -36.06 0.82 -38.37
C GLU A 64 -35.49 2.19 -37.95
N ASP A 65 -36.28 3.27 -38.10
CA ASP A 65 -35.86 4.62 -37.65
C ASP A 65 -35.67 4.66 -36.14
N SER A 66 -36.65 4.17 -35.37
CA SER A 66 -36.57 4.19 -33.91
C SER A 66 -35.40 3.35 -33.39
N TYR A 67 -35.15 2.19 -34.00
CA TYR A 67 -34.02 1.34 -33.64
C TYR A 67 -32.69 2.05 -33.87
N LYS A 68 -32.47 2.57 -35.09
CA LYS A 68 -31.20 3.17 -35.50
C LYS A 68 -30.92 4.49 -34.77
N ARG A 69 -31.93 5.33 -34.61
CA ARG A 69 -31.75 6.70 -34.10
C ARG A 69 -31.86 6.80 -32.58
N LEU A 70 -32.64 5.92 -31.94
CA LEU A 70 -32.98 6.05 -30.53
C LEU A 70 -32.57 4.83 -29.70
N ILE A 71 -33.08 3.64 -30.04
CA ILE A 71 -32.96 2.45 -29.19
C ILE A 71 -31.49 1.97 -29.14
N PHE A 72 -30.87 1.72 -30.28
CA PHE A 72 -29.50 1.20 -30.32
C PHE A 72 -28.48 2.17 -29.70
N PRO A 73 -28.46 3.49 -30.03
CA PRO A 73 -27.55 4.43 -29.37
C PRO A 73 -27.77 4.55 -27.86
N SER A 74 -29.01 4.38 -27.38
CA SER A 74 -29.29 4.37 -25.94
C SER A 74 -28.70 3.13 -25.27
N ILE A 75 -28.94 1.95 -25.84
CA ILE A 75 -28.41 0.67 -25.34
C ILE A 75 -26.88 0.66 -25.40
N GLU A 76 -26.27 1.14 -26.48
CA GLU A 76 -24.82 1.24 -26.61
C GLU A 76 -24.22 2.08 -25.49
N ARG A 77 -24.79 3.28 -25.24
CA ARG A 77 -24.34 4.16 -24.16
C ARG A 77 -24.51 3.50 -22.79
N GLU A 78 -25.64 2.84 -22.55
CA GLU A 78 -25.87 2.13 -21.28
C GLU A 78 -24.84 1.02 -21.07
N ILE A 79 -24.61 0.16 -22.07
CA ILE A 79 -23.60 -0.90 -22.03
C ILE A 79 -22.21 -0.30 -21.76
N ARG A 80 -21.82 0.74 -22.50
CA ARG A 80 -20.50 1.37 -22.35
C ARG A 80 -20.33 2.00 -20.96
N ASN A 81 -21.38 2.61 -20.42
CA ASN A 81 -21.38 3.16 -19.06
C ASN A 81 -21.20 2.05 -18.02
N THR A 82 -21.99 0.98 -18.09
CA THR A 82 -21.87 -0.17 -17.17
C THR A 82 -20.50 -0.82 -17.24
N LEU A 83 -19.96 -1.03 -18.45
CA LEU A 83 -18.59 -1.55 -18.61
C LEU A 83 -17.55 -0.64 -17.95
N THR A 84 -17.70 0.68 -18.12
CA THR A 84 -16.78 1.68 -17.55
C THR A 84 -16.86 1.71 -16.04
N GLU A 85 -18.07 1.71 -15.47
CA GLU A 85 -18.29 1.68 -14.02
C GLU A 85 -17.70 0.43 -13.38
N ASN A 86 -18.00 -0.76 -13.92
CA ASN A 86 -17.43 -2.02 -13.46
C ASN A 86 -15.89 -2.03 -13.56
N ALA A 87 -15.35 -1.45 -14.64
CA ALA A 87 -13.92 -1.39 -14.83
C ALA A 87 -13.22 -0.45 -13.84
N GLN A 88 -13.82 0.72 -13.59
CA GLN A 88 -13.34 1.67 -12.59
C GLN A 88 -13.44 1.09 -11.17
N GLU A 89 -14.54 0.43 -10.83
CA GLU A 89 -14.69 -0.23 -9.52
C GLU A 89 -13.61 -1.27 -9.26
N ARG A 90 -13.34 -2.13 -10.25
CA ARG A 90 -12.28 -3.13 -10.13
C ARG A 90 -10.91 -2.47 -9.99
N ALA A 91 -10.60 -1.45 -10.80
CA ALA A 91 -9.31 -0.75 -10.75
C ALA A 91 -9.11 -0.02 -9.40
N ILE A 92 -10.14 0.64 -8.88
CA ILE A 92 -10.11 1.29 -7.55
C ILE A 92 -9.88 0.24 -6.45
N SER A 93 -10.57 -0.91 -6.53
CA SER A 93 -10.39 -2.00 -5.56
C SER A 93 -8.97 -2.57 -5.58
N VAL A 94 -8.39 -2.79 -6.76
CA VAL A 94 -6.99 -3.24 -6.91
C VAL A 94 -6.02 -2.20 -6.35
N PHE A 95 -6.26 -0.91 -6.65
CA PHE A 95 -5.46 0.18 -6.10
C PHE A 95 -5.51 0.18 -4.56
N GLY A 96 -6.70 0.15 -3.96
CA GLY A 96 -6.86 0.09 -2.51
C GLY A 96 -6.09 -1.09 -1.87
N LYS A 97 -6.14 -2.27 -2.48
CA LYS A 97 -5.36 -3.43 -2.01
C LYS A 97 -3.85 -3.20 -2.10
N ASN A 98 -3.35 -2.62 -3.20
CA ASN A 98 -1.93 -2.33 -3.37
C ASN A 98 -1.44 -1.29 -2.35
N VAL A 99 -2.24 -0.25 -2.08
CA VAL A 99 -1.93 0.75 -1.04
C VAL A 99 -1.91 0.09 0.33
N LYS A 100 -2.91 -0.74 0.66
CA LYS A 100 -2.95 -1.50 1.91
C LYS A 100 -1.67 -2.33 2.10
N SER A 101 -1.25 -3.06 1.06
CA SER A 101 -0.02 -3.85 1.12
C SER A 101 1.23 -3.01 1.35
N LEU A 102 1.33 -1.82 0.75
CA LEU A 102 2.44 -0.89 1.01
C LEU A 102 2.45 -0.37 2.46
N LEU A 103 1.28 0.02 2.98
CA LEU A 103 1.14 0.55 4.33
C LEU A 103 1.47 -0.51 5.40
N LEU A 104 1.14 -1.77 5.13
CA LEU A 104 1.34 -2.88 6.06
C LEU A 104 2.68 -3.61 5.89
N GLN A 105 3.64 -3.02 5.15
CA GLN A 105 4.99 -3.57 5.09
C GLN A 105 5.67 -3.54 6.46
N ALA A 106 6.48 -4.57 6.72
CA ALA A 106 7.20 -4.72 7.98
C ALA A 106 8.19 -3.55 8.19
N PRO A 107 8.13 -2.84 9.32
CA PRO A 107 9.06 -1.76 9.64
C PRO A 107 10.47 -2.31 9.96
N VAL A 108 11.50 -1.50 9.67
CA VAL A 108 12.89 -1.78 10.07
C VAL A 108 13.26 -0.89 11.27
N LYS A 109 13.05 -1.43 12.47
CA LYS A 109 13.29 -0.72 13.74
C LYS A 109 14.78 -0.70 14.13
N ASP A 110 15.14 0.28 14.96
CA ASP A 110 16.46 0.39 15.62
C ASP A 110 17.67 0.47 14.67
N LYS A 111 17.50 1.10 13.50
CA LYS A 111 18.55 1.27 12.50
C LYS A 111 18.74 2.73 12.11
N VAL A 112 19.99 3.15 11.99
CA VAL A 112 20.35 4.45 11.40
C VAL A 112 20.35 4.28 9.89
N VAL A 113 19.56 5.10 9.19
CA VAL A 113 19.30 4.94 7.76
C VAL A 113 19.80 6.15 6.98
N MET A 114 20.54 5.90 5.91
CA MET A 114 20.83 6.90 4.88
C MET A 114 19.82 6.76 3.75
N GLY A 115 18.95 7.75 3.57
CA GLY A 115 18.13 7.89 2.38
C GLY A 115 18.96 8.41 1.21
N PHE A 116 18.86 7.72 0.08
CA PHE A 116 19.52 8.05 -1.17
C PHE A 116 18.44 8.22 -2.24
N ASP A 117 18.18 9.47 -2.62
CA ASP A 117 17.25 9.83 -3.70
C ASP A 117 18.02 10.00 -5.02
N PRO A 118 17.92 9.03 -5.95
CA PRO A 118 18.72 9.02 -7.16
C PRO A 118 18.36 10.14 -8.14
N ALA A 119 19.38 10.71 -8.77
CA ALA A 119 19.18 11.55 -9.95
C ALA A 119 20.40 11.54 -10.86
N PHE A 120 20.23 12.08 -12.07
CA PHE A 120 21.32 12.41 -12.98
C PHE A 120 21.76 13.87 -12.76
N ARG A 121 21.30 14.78 -13.63
CA ARG A 121 21.72 16.19 -13.69
C ARG A 121 21.66 16.97 -12.37
N THR A 122 20.64 16.72 -11.54
CA THR A 122 20.41 17.48 -10.30
C THR A 122 21.18 16.93 -9.10
N GLY A 123 21.99 15.88 -9.29
CA GLY A 123 22.69 15.18 -8.20
C GLY A 123 21.76 14.30 -7.37
N CYS A 124 22.32 13.27 -6.74
CA CYS A 124 21.61 12.40 -5.82
C CYS A 124 21.50 13.06 -4.45
N LYS A 125 20.30 13.09 -3.86
CA LYS A 125 20.06 13.76 -2.58
C LYS A 125 20.18 12.74 -1.48
N ILE A 126 20.82 13.15 -0.40
CA ILE A 126 21.20 12.30 0.71
C ILE A 126 20.61 12.87 1.98
N ALA A 127 19.99 12.02 2.78
CA ALA A 127 19.54 12.37 4.12
C ALA A 127 19.92 11.24 5.08
N VAL A 128 20.44 11.58 6.25
CA VAL A 128 20.73 10.62 7.31
C VAL A 128 19.71 10.80 8.42
N VAL A 129 19.03 9.72 8.81
CA VAL A 129 18.10 9.72 9.93
C VAL A 129 18.57 8.76 11.01
N ASP A 130 18.40 9.15 12.28
CA ASP A 130 18.66 8.26 13.41
C ASP A 130 17.63 7.14 13.51
N LYS A 131 17.80 6.24 14.49
CA LYS A 131 16.88 5.12 14.74
C LYS A 131 15.42 5.51 15.01
N ASN A 132 15.16 6.77 15.35
CA ASN A 132 13.81 7.31 15.61
C ASN A 132 13.29 8.14 14.42
N GLY A 133 14.01 8.19 13.30
CA GLY A 133 13.65 8.97 12.13
C GLY A 133 13.96 10.46 12.22
N LYS A 134 14.71 10.91 13.23
CA LYS A 134 15.16 12.30 13.34
C LYS A 134 16.25 12.57 12.30
N LEU A 135 16.13 13.68 11.58
CA LEU A 135 17.14 14.11 10.62
C LEU A 135 18.45 14.49 11.33
N LEU A 136 19.56 13.91 10.87
CA LEU A 136 20.91 14.13 11.41
C LEU A 136 21.81 14.95 10.48
N ASP A 137 21.71 14.71 9.17
CA ASP A 137 22.52 15.39 8.16
C ASP A 137 21.88 15.28 6.77
N THR A 138 22.27 16.16 5.86
CA THR A 138 21.85 16.13 4.45
C THR A 138 22.97 16.58 3.54
N THR A 139 23.07 16.00 2.35
CA THR A 139 23.99 16.49 1.31
C THR A 139 23.47 16.18 -0.10
N THR A 140 24.14 16.68 -1.13
CA THR A 140 23.91 16.34 -2.53
C THR A 140 25.21 15.90 -3.16
N VAL A 141 25.23 14.66 -3.66
CA VAL A 141 26.40 14.05 -4.31
C VAL A 141 26.14 13.86 -5.81
N TYR A 142 27.20 13.73 -6.60
CA TYR A 142 27.08 13.64 -8.07
C TYR A 142 27.79 12.40 -8.64
N PRO A 143 27.43 11.17 -8.21
CA PRO A 143 28.14 9.95 -8.57
C PRO A 143 27.84 9.47 -10.01
N THR A 144 26.75 9.96 -10.61
CA THR A 144 26.24 9.51 -11.91
C THR A 144 26.47 10.56 -13.00
N GLU A 145 26.13 10.21 -14.24
CA GLU A 145 26.14 11.13 -15.36
C GLU A 145 25.21 12.34 -15.11
N PRO A 146 25.55 13.54 -15.62
CA PRO A 146 26.73 13.86 -16.44
C PRO A 146 28.02 14.18 -15.66
N GLN A 147 27.95 14.41 -14.34
CA GLN A 147 29.12 14.89 -13.58
C GLN A 147 30.13 13.79 -13.24
N ASN A 148 29.67 12.56 -12.99
CA ASN A 148 30.52 11.39 -12.71
C ASN A 148 31.59 11.61 -11.63
N LYS A 149 31.28 12.36 -10.57
CA LYS A 149 32.16 12.65 -9.43
C LYS A 149 32.17 11.48 -8.44
N VAL A 150 32.53 10.28 -8.92
CA VAL A 150 32.42 9.02 -8.17
C VAL A 150 33.26 9.04 -6.90
N GLU A 151 34.57 9.31 -6.99
CA GLU A 151 35.49 9.24 -5.85
C GLU A 151 35.22 10.33 -4.79
N GLU A 152 34.82 11.53 -5.22
CA GLU A 152 34.38 12.62 -4.33
C GLU A 152 33.12 12.20 -3.56
N SER A 153 32.13 11.66 -4.27
CA SER A 153 30.88 11.18 -3.68
C SER A 153 31.13 10.02 -2.71
N LYS A 154 32.00 9.05 -3.07
CA LYS A 154 32.38 7.94 -2.17
C LYS A 154 33.01 8.48 -0.89
N LYS A 155 33.96 9.41 -1.00
CA LYS A 155 34.65 9.99 0.16
C LYS A 155 33.65 10.65 1.12
N GLU A 156 32.72 11.43 0.58
CA GLU A 156 31.71 12.13 1.37
C GLU A 156 30.73 11.16 2.05
N LEU A 157 30.19 10.19 1.32
CA LEU A 157 29.26 9.22 1.90
C LEU A 157 29.93 8.30 2.91
N LYS A 158 31.17 7.87 2.69
CA LYS A 158 31.94 7.10 3.68
C LYS A 158 32.14 7.89 4.97
N ALA A 159 32.41 9.20 4.88
CA ALA A 159 32.54 10.04 6.06
C ALA A 159 31.22 10.13 6.85
N LEU A 160 30.06 10.20 6.16
CA LEU A 160 28.75 10.16 6.81
C LEU A 160 28.47 8.80 7.48
N ILE A 161 28.82 7.69 6.80
CA ILE A 161 28.63 6.32 7.30
C ILE A 161 29.38 6.14 8.62
N GLU A 162 30.65 6.54 8.68
CA GLU A 162 31.46 6.46 9.90
C GLU A 162 30.97 7.43 10.98
N LYS A 163 30.66 8.69 10.63
CA LYS A 163 30.22 9.72 11.58
C LYS A 163 28.93 9.33 12.31
N TYR A 164 27.99 8.71 11.60
CA TYR A 164 26.65 8.42 12.13
C TYR A 164 26.40 6.94 12.41
N ASN A 165 27.39 6.07 12.19
CA ASN A 165 27.23 4.62 12.36
C ASN A 165 26.08 4.06 11.52
N ILE A 166 25.99 4.46 10.26
CA ILE A 166 24.88 4.06 9.37
C ILE A 166 24.86 2.54 9.21
N ASP A 167 23.68 1.95 9.35
CA ASP A 167 23.47 0.52 9.18
C ASP A 167 22.99 0.18 7.75
N ILE A 168 22.08 1.01 7.21
CA ILE A 168 21.37 0.71 5.96
C ILE A 168 21.28 1.95 5.06
N ILE A 169 21.46 1.75 3.75
CA ILE A 169 21.22 2.76 2.72
C ILE A 169 19.90 2.43 2.00
N ALA A 170 18.89 3.28 2.15
CA ALA A 170 17.61 3.20 1.46
C ALA A 170 17.68 3.97 0.14
N ILE A 171 17.69 3.27 -0.99
CA ILE A 171 17.79 3.85 -2.34
C ILE A 171 16.39 3.94 -2.96
N GLY A 172 15.98 5.13 -3.41
CA GLY A 172 14.74 5.31 -4.16
C GLY A 172 14.75 4.53 -5.48
N ASN A 173 13.60 3.98 -5.88
CA ASN A 173 13.47 3.18 -7.10
C ASN A 173 13.20 4.00 -8.38
N GLY A 174 13.54 5.29 -8.39
CA GLY A 174 13.29 6.20 -9.49
C GLY A 174 14.33 6.25 -10.58
N THR A 175 14.42 7.44 -11.17
CA THR A 175 15.37 7.74 -12.24
C THR A 175 16.80 7.69 -11.71
N ALA A 176 17.70 7.00 -12.41
CA ALA A 176 19.08 6.77 -12.00
C ALA A 176 19.27 5.82 -10.80
N SER A 177 18.22 5.10 -10.38
CA SER A 177 18.27 4.18 -9.23
C SER A 177 19.28 3.06 -9.42
N ARG A 178 19.41 2.51 -10.62
CA ARG A 178 20.36 1.44 -10.96
C ARG A 178 21.81 1.91 -10.98
N GLU A 179 22.06 3.08 -11.57
CA GLU A 179 23.37 3.71 -11.58
C GLU A 179 23.83 4.02 -10.14
N SER A 180 22.88 4.46 -9.31
CA SER A 180 23.08 4.68 -7.87
C SER A 180 23.28 3.38 -7.10
N GLU A 181 22.53 2.33 -7.42
CA GLU A 181 22.68 1.00 -6.81
C GLU A 181 24.09 0.45 -7.05
N LYS A 182 24.58 0.54 -8.29
CA LYS A 182 25.94 0.12 -8.63
C LYS A 182 26.98 0.92 -7.85
N PHE A 183 26.84 2.24 -7.83
CA PHE A 183 27.72 3.12 -7.09
C PHE A 183 27.75 2.77 -5.58
N VAL A 184 26.59 2.56 -4.97
CA VAL A 184 26.45 2.21 -3.55
C VAL A 184 27.04 0.82 -3.26
N SER A 185 26.76 -0.17 -4.11
CA SER A 185 27.33 -1.52 -3.97
C SER A 185 28.85 -1.51 -4.05
N ASP A 186 29.43 -0.82 -5.03
CA ASP A 186 30.88 -0.68 -5.17
C ASP A 186 31.48 0.04 -3.95
N MET A 187 30.81 1.10 -3.45
CA MET A 187 31.25 1.84 -2.27
C MET A 187 31.23 0.98 -1.00
N ILE A 188 30.17 0.22 -0.75
CA ILE A 188 30.01 -0.61 0.46
C ILE A 188 31.13 -1.66 0.55
N LYS A 189 31.57 -2.23 -0.58
CA LYS A 189 32.68 -3.20 -0.62
C LYS A 189 34.03 -2.62 -0.17
N GLU A 190 34.16 -1.30 -0.13
CA GLU A 190 35.37 -0.58 0.26
C GLU A 190 35.32 -0.06 1.72
N ILE A 191 34.30 -0.43 2.50
CA ILE A 191 34.10 0.02 3.89
C ILE A 191 34.36 -1.15 4.84
N ASP A 192 35.06 -0.89 5.95
CA ASP A 192 35.34 -1.88 7.01
C ASP A 192 34.21 -1.93 8.05
N ARG A 193 32.96 -1.93 7.58
CA ARG A 193 31.73 -1.99 8.38
C ARG A 193 30.66 -2.73 7.62
N GLU A 194 29.84 -3.49 8.34
CA GLU A 194 28.65 -4.10 7.78
C GLU A 194 27.59 -3.01 7.49
N VAL A 195 27.54 -2.59 6.22
CA VAL A 195 26.51 -1.71 5.67
C VAL A 195 25.82 -2.44 4.54
N GLN A 196 24.49 -2.38 4.52
CA GLN A 196 23.70 -2.98 3.45
C GLN A 196 22.86 -1.91 2.76
N TYR A 197 22.37 -2.19 1.56
CA TYR A 197 21.43 -1.30 0.90
C TYR A 197 20.12 -2.01 0.58
N ILE A 198 19.08 -1.22 0.38
CA ILE A 198 17.77 -1.69 -0.03
C ILE A 198 17.12 -0.70 -0.99
N ILE A 199 16.36 -1.23 -1.94
CA ILE A 199 15.56 -0.41 -2.84
C ILE A 199 14.17 -0.17 -2.23
N VAL A 200 13.84 1.10 -2.00
CA VAL A 200 12.56 1.56 -1.43
C VAL A 200 11.74 2.27 -2.50
N SER A 201 10.41 2.16 -2.41
CA SER A 201 9.52 2.90 -3.31
C SER A 201 9.63 4.40 -3.05
N GLU A 202 9.93 5.19 -4.08
CA GLU A 202 9.88 6.65 -4.02
C GLU A 202 8.50 7.23 -4.38
N ALA A 203 7.52 6.37 -4.62
CA ALA A 203 6.16 6.79 -5.00
C ALA A 203 5.62 7.82 -4.00
N GLY A 204 5.23 9.00 -4.49
CA GLY A 204 4.74 10.10 -3.66
C GLY A 204 5.81 10.86 -2.86
N ALA A 205 7.11 10.53 -2.94
CA ALA A 205 8.18 11.27 -2.25
C ALA A 205 8.30 12.71 -2.73
N SER A 206 8.16 12.92 -4.04
CA SER A 206 8.11 14.25 -4.64
C SER A 206 6.89 15.05 -4.18
N VAL A 207 5.72 14.40 -4.07
CA VAL A 207 4.48 15.01 -3.57
C VAL A 207 4.63 15.42 -2.10
N TYR A 208 5.18 14.56 -1.25
CA TYR A 208 5.53 14.91 0.12
C TYR A 208 6.50 16.10 0.16
N SER A 209 7.59 16.05 -0.60
CA SER A 209 8.65 17.07 -0.53
C SER A 209 8.16 18.50 -0.79
N ALA A 210 7.17 18.64 -1.68
CA ALA A 210 6.55 19.89 -2.07
C ALA A 210 5.30 20.25 -1.24
N SER A 211 4.90 19.41 -0.29
CA SER A 211 3.71 19.61 0.53
C SER A 211 3.93 20.66 1.63
N GLU A 212 2.83 21.27 2.08
CA GLU A 212 2.83 22.15 3.25
C GLU A 212 3.31 21.41 4.50
N LEU A 213 2.93 20.14 4.66
CA LEU A 213 3.35 19.28 5.77
C LEU A 213 4.88 19.13 5.84
N ALA A 214 5.53 18.83 4.71
CA ALA A 214 6.99 18.71 4.69
C ALA A 214 7.68 20.07 4.96
N ASN A 215 7.03 21.18 4.61
CA ASN A 215 7.50 22.51 4.95
C ASN A 215 7.34 22.83 6.45
N GLU A 216 6.26 22.35 7.09
CA GLU A 216 6.07 22.42 8.53
C GLU A 216 7.10 21.56 9.28
N GLU A 217 7.38 20.34 8.81
CA GLU A 217 8.36 19.44 9.42
C GLU A 217 9.82 19.90 9.22
N HIS A 218 10.14 20.47 8.05
CA HIS A 218 11.51 20.80 7.64
C HIS A 218 11.61 22.16 6.93
N PRO A 219 11.32 23.28 7.63
CA PRO A 219 11.25 24.62 7.02
C PRO A 219 12.58 25.05 6.40
N ASP A 220 13.70 24.73 7.05
CA ASP A 220 15.04 25.15 6.65
C ASP A 220 15.71 24.20 5.63
N ILE A 221 15.03 23.09 5.27
CA ILE A 221 15.56 22.11 4.33
C ILE A 221 15.04 22.39 2.93
N ASN A 222 15.94 22.39 1.95
CA ASN A 222 15.59 22.53 0.55
C ASN A 222 14.59 21.44 0.10
N VAL A 223 13.58 21.82 -0.67
CA VAL A 223 12.52 20.92 -1.18
C VAL A 223 13.12 19.64 -1.78
N SER A 224 14.20 19.74 -2.54
CA SER A 224 14.81 18.58 -3.20
C SER A 224 15.39 17.54 -2.23
N LEU A 225 15.82 17.94 -1.02
CA LEU A 225 16.39 17.04 -0.01
C LEU A 225 15.32 16.33 0.81
N ARG A 226 14.11 16.91 0.91
CA ARG A 226 13.00 16.34 1.70
C ARG A 226 12.55 14.98 1.16
N GLY A 227 12.71 14.74 -0.14
CA GLY A 227 12.46 13.43 -0.76
C GLY A 227 13.35 12.32 -0.17
N ALA A 228 14.65 12.59 0.00
CA ALA A 228 15.59 11.64 0.59
C ALA A 228 15.26 11.33 2.06
N ILE A 229 14.76 12.31 2.81
CA ILE A 229 14.27 12.10 4.18
C ILE A 229 13.10 11.10 4.18
N SER A 230 12.14 11.29 3.27
CA SER A 230 10.99 10.39 3.15
C SER A 230 11.41 8.97 2.75
N ILE A 231 12.36 8.82 1.83
CA ILE A 231 12.90 7.51 1.44
C ILE A 231 13.53 6.78 2.64
N ALA A 232 14.30 7.48 3.47
CA ALA A 232 14.91 6.91 4.66
C ALA A 232 13.85 6.46 5.69
N ARG A 233 12.89 7.35 6.00
CA ARG A 233 11.84 7.10 6.99
C ARG A 233 10.86 5.99 6.59
N ARG A 234 10.57 5.85 5.29
CA ARG A 234 9.74 4.75 4.77
C ARG A 234 10.30 3.38 5.09
N LEU A 235 11.63 3.22 5.08
CA LEU A 235 12.24 1.96 5.45
C LEU A 235 12.01 1.66 6.95
N GLN A 236 12.12 2.68 7.79
CA GLN A 236 11.97 2.55 9.23
C GLN A 236 10.53 2.22 9.61
N ASP A 237 9.57 2.99 9.10
CA ASP A 237 8.14 2.68 9.23
C ASP A 237 7.36 3.15 7.98
N PRO A 238 6.99 2.22 7.08
CA PRO A 238 6.22 2.54 5.88
C PRO A 238 4.89 3.22 6.18
N LEU A 239 4.16 2.78 7.21
CA LEU A 239 2.85 3.32 7.57
C LEU A 239 2.99 4.77 8.04
N ALA A 240 3.88 5.03 9.00
CA ALA A 240 4.03 6.34 9.60
C ALA A 240 4.49 7.42 8.60
N GLU A 241 5.19 7.03 7.54
CA GLU A 241 5.69 7.94 6.52
C GLU A 241 4.74 8.05 5.31
N LEU A 242 4.10 6.97 4.85
CA LEU A 242 3.20 7.00 3.69
C LEU A 242 1.86 7.71 3.98
N VAL A 243 1.38 7.70 5.23
CA VAL A 243 0.18 8.46 5.63
C VAL A 243 0.33 9.98 5.48
N LYS A 244 1.55 10.48 5.37
CA LYS A 244 1.83 11.91 5.14
C LYS A 244 1.57 12.36 3.70
N ILE A 245 1.22 11.43 2.81
CA ILE A 245 1.05 11.64 1.37
C ILE A 245 -0.42 11.43 1.05
N ASP A 246 -0.97 12.23 0.14
CA ASP A 246 -2.28 11.93 -0.46
C ASP A 246 -2.24 10.51 -1.04
N PRO A 247 -3.09 9.58 -0.58
CA PRO A 247 -3.07 8.19 -1.03
C PRO A 247 -3.20 8.03 -2.55
N LYS A 248 -3.91 8.95 -3.23
CA LYS A 248 -4.03 8.96 -4.71
C LYS A 248 -2.70 9.19 -5.42
N SER A 249 -1.73 9.80 -4.73
CA SER A 249 -0.39 10.08 -5.22
C SER A 249 0.59 8.93 -4.99
N ILE A 250 0.18 7.89 -4.25
CA ILE A 250 0.96 6.64 -4.13
C ILE A 250 0.77 5.89 -5.45
N GLY A 251 1.75 5.96 -6.35
CA GLY A 251 1.68 5.49 -7.74
C GLY A 251 1.63 3.96 -7.94
N VAL A 252 0.69 3.27 -7.29
CA VAL A 252 0.46 1.82 -7.40
C VAL A 252 -0.88 1.47 -8.07
N GLY A 253 -1.58 2.47 -8.60
CA GLY A 253 -2.81 2.31 -9.38
C GLY A 253 -2.58 2.36 -10.89
N GLN A 254 -3.12 1.40 -11.63
CA GLN A 254 -3.22 1.53 -13.09
C GLN A 254 -4.31 2.53 -13.46
N TYR A 255 -4.05 3.37 -14.46
CA TYR A 255 -4.99 4.36 -14.98
C TYR A 255 -5.56 5.30 -13.90
N GLN A 256 -4.83 5.54 -12.80
CA GLN A 256 -5.33 6.26 -11.62
C GLN A 256 -5.93 7.65 -11.94
N HIS A 257 -5.41 8.33 -12.96
CA HIS A 257 -5.90 9.63 -13.43
C HIS A 257 -7.16 9.55 -14.31
N ASP A 258 -7.48 8.36 -14.82
CA ASP A 258 -8.67 8.08 -15.64
C ASP A 258 -9.85 7.53 -14.82
N LEU A 259 -9.64 7.30 -13.52
CA LEU A 259 -10.66 6.82 -12.58
C LEU A 259 -11.52 7.97 -12.04
N ASN A 260 -12.69 7.64 -11.50
CA ASN A 260 -13.50 8.58 -10.74
C ASN A 260 -12.77 9.01 -9.46
N GLN A 261 -12.26 10.25 -9.45
CA GLN A 261 -11.39 10.76 -8.39
C GLN A 261 -12.07 10.78 -7.02
N LYS A 262 -13.37 11.12 -6.94
CA LYS A 262 -14.11 11.16 -5.67
C LYS A 262 -14.28 9.77 -5.08
N LYS A 263 -14.58 8.78 -5.92
CA LYS A 263 -14.71 7.38 -5.48
C LYS A 263 -13.36 6.79 -5.09
N LEU A 264 -12.31 7.12 -5.84
CA LEU A 264 -10.94 6.71 -5.53
C LEU A 264 -10.50 7.25 -4.17
N GLU A 265 -10.68 8.55 -3.93
CA GLU A 265 -10.35 9.21 -2.66
C GLU A 265 -11.04 8.52 -1.47
N GLY A 266 -12.36 8.36 -1.51
CA GLY A 266 -13.08 7.72 -0.40
C GLY A 266 -12.67 6.28 -0.13
N VAL A 267 -12.29 5.51 -1.17
CA VAL A 267 -11.77 4.14 -0.96
C VAL A 267 -10.37 4.16 -0.37
N LEU A 268 -9.48 5.02 -0.85
CA LEU A 268 -8.11 5.07 -0.35
C LEU A 268 -8.03 5.65 1.07
N ASP A 269 -8.85 6.63 1.41
CA ASP A 269 -8.97 7.15 2.77
C ASP A 269 -9.40 6.04 3.74
N GLY A 270 -10.41 5.25 3.35
CA GLY A 270 -10.84 4.09 4.13
C GLY A 270 -9.76 3.02 4.26
N VAL A 271 -8.92 2.82 3.23
CA VAL A 271 -7.76 1.90 3.31
C VAL A 271 -6.71 2.41 4.29
N VAL A 272 -6.43 3.71 4.29
CA VAL A 272 -5.47 4.31 5.23
C VAL A 272 -5.99 4.18 6.66
N GLU A 273 -7.25 4.56 6.90
CA GLU A 273 -7.90 4.42 8.21
C GLU A 273 -7.85 2.96 8.68
N ASP A 274 -8.30 2.01 7.86
CA ASP A 274 -8.27 0.57 8.19
C ASP A 274 -6.85 0.08 8.51
N SER A 275 -5.84 0.52 7.74
CA SER A 275 -4.44 0.12 7.95
C SER A 275 -3.88 0.68 9.26
N VAL A 276 -4.12 1.95 9.55
CA VAL A 276 -3.63 2.61 10.78
C VAL A 276 -4.30 2.01 12.02
N ASN A 277 -5.61 1.81 11.99
CA ASN A 277 -6.34 1.24 13.13
C ASN A 277 -6.05 -0.25 13.32
N SER A 278 -5.76 -1.01 12.25
CA SER A 278 -5.34 -2.41 12.36
C SER A 278 -3.99 -2.57 13.06
N VAL A 279 -3.05 -1.63 12.86
CA VAL A 279 -1.75 -1.64 13.52
C VAL A 279 -1.83 -1.04 14.92
N GLY A 280 -2.66 -0.01 15.10
CA GLY A 280 -2.66 0.84 16.28
C GLY A 280 -1.47 1.82 16.27
N VAL A 281 -1.48 2.77 17.19
CA VAL A 281 -0.46 3.82 17.27
C VAL A 281 -0.03 4.04 18.71
N ASP A 282 1.26 4.24 18.93
CA ASP A 282 1.74 4.67 20.24
C ASP A 282 1.53 6.17 20.42
N LEU A 283 0.78 6.54 21.47
CA LEU A 283 0.43 7.92 21.78
C LEU A 283 1.63 8.82 22.05
N ASN A 284 2.73 8.26 22.56
CA ASN A 284 3.88 9.05 22.98
C ASN A 284 4.84 9.35 21.82
N THR A 285 4.82 8.54 20.77
CA THR A 285 5.76 8.64 19.65
C THR A 285 5.09 9.03 18.32
N ALA A 286 3.80 8.73 18.13
CA ALA A 286 3.11 8.99 16.87
C ALA A 286 3.09 10.48 16.49
N SER A 287 3.22 10.76 15.19
CA SER A 287 3.02 12.11 14.64
C SER A 287 1.53 12.47 14.60
N TYR A 288 1.19 13.76 14.51
CA TYR A 288 -0.21 14.14 14.33
C TYR A 288 -0.78 13.66 12.98
N SER A 289 0.07 13.51 11.95
CA SER A 289 -0.32 12.94 10.65
C SER A 289 -0.69 11.47 10.74
N LEU A 290 -0.10 10.72 11.67
CA LEU A 290 -0.52 9.34 11.91
C LEU A 290 -1.78 9.29 12.79
N LEU A 291 -1.84 10.13 13.82
CA LEU A 291 -2.97 10.20 14.75
C LEU A 291 -4.27 10.64 14.08
N GLU A 292 -4.23 11.48 13.04
CA GLU A 292 -5.44 11.94 12.34
C GLU A 292 -6.19 10.84 11.57
N HIS A 293 -5.56 9.67 11.38
CA HIS A 293 -6.18 8.49 10.77
C HIS A 293 -6.72 7.49 11.79
N ILE A 294 -6.64 7.79 13.09
CA ILE A 294 -7.29 6.97 14.12
C ILE A 294 -8.78 7.24 14.16
N ALA A 295 -9.57 6.18 14.30
CA ALA A 295 -11.02 6.25 14.41
C ALA A 295 -11.45 7.28 15.48
N GLY A 296 -12.29 8.24 15.08
CA GLY A 296 -12.80 9.29 15.97
C GLY A 296 -11.83 10.45 16.24
N ILE A 297 -10.65 10.48 15.62
CA ILE A 297 -9.69 11.58 15.74
C ILE A 297 -9.73 12.44 14.48
N SER A 298 -9.79 13.77 14.68
CA SER A 298 -9.62 14.74 13.59
C SER A 298 -8.22 15.34 13.63
N LYS A 299 -7.77 15.96 12.53
CA LYS A 299 -6.52 16.73 12.48
C LYS A 299 -6.33 17.70 13.66
N THR A 300 -7.42 18.35 14.10
CA THR A 300 -7.36 19.26 15.25
C THR A 300 -7.10 18.51 16.56
N ILE A 301 -7.78 17.37 16.77
CA ILE A 301 -7.59 16.55 17.98
C ILE A 301 -6.20 15.93 17.97
N ALA A 302 -5.72 15.44 16.82
CA ALA A 302 -4.37 14.92 16.65
C ALA A 302 -3.29 15.93 17.06
N LYS A 303 -3.39 17.19 16.60
CA LYS A 303 -2.49 18.27 17.04
C LYS A 303 -2.60 18.54 18.55
N ASN A 304 -3.81 18.48 19.12
CA ASN A 304 -4.00 18.65 20.57
C ASN A 304 -3.43 17.50 21.40
N ILE A 305 -3.42 16.27 20.89
CA ILE A 305 -2.77 15.13 21.56
C ILE A 305 -1.26 15.37 21.66
N VAL A 306 -0.63 15.78 20.55
CA VAL A 306 0.80 16.11 20.53
C VAL A 306 1.12 17.27 21.46
N ALA A 307 0.34 18.36 21.40
CA ALA A 307 0.51 19.50 22.31
C ALA A 307 0.34 19.10 23.78
N TYR A 308 -0.62 18.20 24.08
CA TYR A 308 -0.82 17.72 25.45
C TYR A 308 0.42 17.00 25.99
N ARG A 309 1.04 16.09 25.23
CA ARG A 309 2.25 15.38 25.69
C ARG A 309 3.47 16.29 25.77
N GLU A 310 3.57 17.31 24.92
CA GLU A 310 4.63 18.32 25.02
C GLU A 310 4.50 19.18 26.28
N GLU A 311 3.27 19.55 26.66
CA GLU A 311 3.00 20.37 27.86
C GLU A 311 3.04 19.57 29.17
N ASN A 312 2.60 18.31 29.17
CA ASN A 312 2.34 17.52 30.38
C ASN A 312 3.28 16.30 30.56
N GLY A 313 4.16 16.04 29.58
CA GLY A 313 4.95 14.81 29.49
C GLY A 313 4.16 13.62 28.94
N ASP A 314 4.82 12.46 28.90
CA ASP A 314 4.28 11.25 28.30
C ASP A 314 2.97 10.78 28.96
N PHE A 315 2.09 10.21 28.13
CA PHE A 315 0.92 9.49 28.60
C PHE A 315 1.36 8.22 29.34
N THR A 316 0.82 8.02 30.55
CA THR A 316 1.05 6.82 31.38
C THR A 316 -0.20 5.94 31.48
N SER A 317 -1.35 6.45 31.03
CA SER A 317 -2.59 5.69 30.88
C SER A 317 -3.54 6.32 29.86
N ARG A 318 -4.33 5.48 29.16
CA ARG A 318 -5.38 5.93 28.23
C ARG A 318 -6.39 6.86 28.87
N ALA A 319 -6.63 6.75 30.18
CA ALA A 319 -7.55 7.66 30.89
C ALA A 319 -7.13 9.14 30.77
N GLN A 320 -5.84 9.43 30.58
CA GLN A 320 -5.34 10.80 30.38
C GLN A 320 -5.77 11.40 29.03
N ILE A 321 -6.11 10.59 28.03
CA ILE A 321 -6.61 11.06 26.72
C ILE A 321 -7.88 11.92 26.89
N LYS A 322 -8.71 11.61 27.91
CA LYS A 322 -9.91 12.40 28.23
C LYS A 322 -9.62 13.84 28.65
N LYS A 323 -8.37 14.17 28.98
CA LYS A 323 -7.92 15.53 29.32
C LYS A 323 -7.50 16.34 28.09
N VAL A 324 -7.41 15.72 26.92
CA VAL A 324 -7.04 16.39 25.68
C VAL A 324 -8.15 17.34 25.24
N LYS A 325 -7.77 18.57 24.86
CA LYS A 325 -8.71 19.61 24.43
C LYS A 325 -9.54 19.11 23.24
N ARG A 326 -10.86 19.32 23.31
CA ARG A 326 -11.86 18.98 22.26
C ARG A 326 -12.06 17.48 22.02
N LEU A 327 -11.50 16.60 22.85
CA LEU A 327 -11.77 15.17 22.80
C LEU A 327 -12.97 14.83 23.69
N GLY A 328 -14.11 14.53 23.07
CA GLY A 328 -15.34 14.16 23.77
C GLY A 328 -15.37 12.68 24.19
N PRO A 329 -16.33 12.29 25.05
CA PRO A 329 -16.46 10.90 25.52
C PRO A 329 -16.69 9.90 24.38
N GLN A 330 -17.46 10.26 23.35
CA GLN A 330 -17.68 9.41 22.19
C GLN A 330 -16.40 9.23 21.36
N ALA A 331 -15.63 10.30 21.14
CA ALA A 331 -14.34 10.21 20.45
C ALA A 331 -13.36 9.32 21.23
N PHE A 332 -13.34 9.41 22.56
CA PHE A 332 -12.56 8.51 23.41
C PHE A 332 -12.94 7.05 23.20
N THR A 333 -14.25 6.71 23.22
CA THR A 333 -14.72 5.34 22.96
C THR A 333 -14.32 4.84 21.57
N GLN A 334 -14.31 5.70 20.56
CA GLN A 334 -13.92 5.29 19.21
C GLN A 334 -12.40 5.07 19.09
N CYS A 335 -11.59 5.91 19.73
CA CYS A 335 -10.14 5.87 19.52
C CYS A 335 -9.39 4.97 20.50
N ALA A 336 -9.90 4.76 21.72
CA ALA A 336 -9.09 4.25 22.83
C ALA A 336 -8.51 2.85 22.59
N GLY A 337 -9.20 1.99 21.84
CA GLY A 337 -8.72 0.63 21.52
C GLY A 337 -7.53 0.62 20.56
N PHE A 338 -7.35 1.69 19.77
CA PHE A 338 -6.28 1.80 18.76
C PHE A 338 -5.04 2.54 19.28
N MET A 339 -5.19 3.27 20.39
CA MET A 339 -4.13 4.06 21.01
C MET A 339 -3.35 3.23 22.02
N ARG A 340 -2.06 3.01 21.83
CA ARG A 340 -1.20 2.22 22.70
C ARG A 340 -0.28 3.12 23.52
N ILE A 341 0.16 2.62 24.66
CA ILE A 341 1.15 3.27 25.52
C ILE A 341 2.15 2.21 25.94
N GLU A 342 3.39 2.31 25.42
CA GLU A 342 4.47 1.44 25.87
C GLU A 342 4.86 1.79 27.32
N GLY A 343 5.06 0.78 28.16
CA GLY A 343 5.39 0.97 29.58
C GLY A 343 4.28 1.63 30.42
N ALA A 344 3.01 1.52 30.00
CA ALA A 344 1.87 2.07 30.72
C ALA A 344 1.70 1.48 32.13
N LYS A 345 1.05 2.23 33.03
CA LYS A 345 0.73 1.75 34.38
C LYS A 345 -0.20 0.53 34.39
N ASN A 346 -1.08 0.44 33.39
CA ASN A 346 -1.93 -0.72 33.17
C ASN A 346 -1.41 -1.44 31.92
N PRO A 347 -0.97 -2.71 32.02
CA PRO A 347 -0.48 -3.47 30.86
C PRO A 347 -1.47 -3.55 29.69
N LEU A 348 -2.77 -3.47 29.97
CA LEU A 348 -3.81 -3.49 28.92
C LEU A 348 -3.80 -2.23 28.04
N ASP A 349 -3.24 -1.10 28.51
CA ASP A 349 -3.10 0.12 27.71
C ASP A 349 -2.08 -0.06 26.56
N ASN A 350 -1.28 -1.13 26.59
CA ASN A 350 -0.41 -1.54 25.48
C ASN A 350 -1.03 -2.64 24.60
N THR A 351 -2.32 -2.95 24.73
CA THR A 351 -3.01 -4.00 23.95
C THR A 351 -4.16 -3.42 23.12
N GLY A 352 -4.72 -4.17 22.17
CA GLY A 352 -5.97 -3.82 21.50
C GLY A 352 -7.22 -3.98 22.38
N VAL A 353 -7.10 -4.46 23.62
CA VAL A 353 -8.25 -4.57 24.54
C VAL A 353 -8.78 -3.17 24.82
N HIS A 354 -10.06 -2.94 24.52
CA HIS A 354 -10.69 -1.65 24.76
C HIS A 354 -10.90 -1.41 26.26
N PRO A 355 -10.78 -0.16 26.77
CA PRO A 355 -11.01 0.16 28.19
C PRO A 355 -12.35 -0.30 28.77
N GLU A 356 -13.39 -0.45 27.95
CA GLU A 356 -14.69 -0.99 28.38
C GLU A 356 -14.64 -2.47 28.79
N SER A 357 -13.63 -3.20 28.30
CA SER A 357 -13.42 -4.61 28.55
C SER A 357 -12.35 -4.88 29.61
N TYR A 358 -11.84 -3.86 30.32
CA TYR A 358 -10.77 -4.04 31.32
C TYR A 358 -11.22 -4.89 32.50
N ASP A 359 -12.40 -4.63 33.03
CA ASP A 359 -12.96 -5.42 34.14
C ASP A 359 -13.20 -6.87 33.71
N ILE A 360 -13.68 -7.07 32.47
CA ILE A 360 -13.91 -8.39 31.88
C ILE A 360 -12.57 -9.15 31.76
N CYS A 361 -11.55 -8.51 31.21
CA CYS A 361 -10.22 -9.10 31.07
C CYS A 361 -9.60 -9.44 32.42
N LYS A 362 -9.73 -8.55 33.41
CA LYS A 362 -9.21 -8.79 34.76
C LYS A 362 -9.89 -9.98 35.43
N ASN A 363 -11.22 -10.02 35.39
CA ASN A 363 -11.99 -11.15 35.94
C ASN A 363 -11.65 -12.47 35.24
N MET A 364 -11.45 -12.44 33.92
CA MET A 364 -11.00 -13.60 33.15
C MET A 364 -9.62 -14.09 33.62
N LEU A 365 -8.65 -13.18 33.78
CA LEU A 365 -7.32 -13.53 34.27
C LEU A 365 -7.40 -14.15 35.67
N ASP A 366 -8.15 -13.54 36.59
CA ASP A 366 -8.34 -14.04 37.96
C ASP A 366 -8.94 -15.46 37.96
N MET A 367 -9.94 -15.73 37.11
CA MET A 367 -10.55 -17.07 36.94
C MET A 367 -9.57 -18.12 36.39
N LEU A 368 -8.60 -17.69 35.58
CA LEU A 368 -7.57 -18.56 34.98
C LEU A 368 -6.31 -18.65 35.87
N GLY A 369 -6.29 -17.94 37.00
CA GLY A 369 -5.16 -17.89 37.93
C GLY A 369 -3.98 -17.07 37.43
N TYR A 370 -4.23 -16.03 36.63
CA TYR A 370 -3.22 -15.06 36.19
C TYR A 370 -3.48 -13.68 36.79
N SER A 371 -2.45 -12.86 36.78
CA SER A 371 -2.47 -11.44 37.12
C SER A 371 -2.18 -10.57 35.90
N LEU A 372 -2.41 -9.26 36.00
CA LEU A 372 -1.98 -8.31 34.97
C LEU A 372 -0.45 -8.31 34.77
N SER A 373 0.32 -8.59 35.83
CA SER A 373 1.77 -8.72 35.75
C SER A 373 2.19 -9.91 34.88
N ASP A 374 1.39 -10.98 34.84
CA ASP A 374 1.68 -12.11 33.95
C ASP A 374 1.48 -11.74 32.48
N VAL A 375 0.52 -10.86 32.18
CA VAL A 375 0.34 -10.29 30.83
C VAL A 375 1.54 -9.43 30.44
N GLU A 376 1.96 -8.52 31.31
CA GLU A 376 3.11 -7.64 31.09
C GLU A 376 4.41 -8.42 30.83
N ASN A 377 4.65 -9.46 31.62
CA ASN A 377 5.83 -10.30 31.51
C ASN A 377 5.71 -11.43 30.46
N LYS A 378 4.59 -11.48 29.71
CA LYS A 378 4.30 -12.50 28.69
C LYS A 378 4.30 -13.95 29.25
N ASN A 379 3.91 -14.11 30.50
CA ASN A 379 3.86 -15.39 31.24
C ASN A 379 2.49 -16.08 31.18
N ILE A 380 1.81 -16.00 30.04
CA ILE A 380 0.46 -16.57 29.83
C ILE A 380 0.41 -17.55 28.65
N SER A 381 1.51 -18.25 28.37
CA SER A 381 1.66 -19.12 27.19
C SER A 381 0.69 -20.31 27.17
N ASP A 382 0.27 -20.81 28.34
CA ASP A 382 -0.67 -21.92 28.52
C ASP A 382 -2.15 -21.47 28.62
N ILE A 383 -2.44 -20.20 28.37
CA ILE A 383 -3.81 -19.65 28.49
C ILE A 383 -4.82 -20.36 27.60
N ASP A 384 -4.43 -20.77 26.39
CA ASP A 384 -5.31 -21.50 25.47
C ASP A 384 -5.78 -22.82 26.09
N SER A 385 -4.87 -23.57 26.70
CA SER A 385 -5.18 -24.86 27.35
C SER A 385 -6.10 -24.68 28.56
N LYS A 386 -5.90 -23.60 29.35
CA LYS A 386 -6.79 -23.29 30.47
C LYS A 386 -8.19 -22.87 30.00
N VAL A 387 -8.26 -22.09 28.91
CA VAL A 387 -9.52 -21.70 28.28
C VAL A 387 -10.25 -22.90 27.69
N GLU A 388 -9.53 -23.84 27.07
CA GLU A 388 -10.10 -25.10 26.56
C GLU A 388 -10.64 -25.99 27.69
N ALA A 389 -9.94 -26.05 28.84
CA ALA A 389 -10.36 -26.85 29.98
C ALA A 389 -11.70 -26.38 30.60
N ILE A 390 -11.95 -25.06 30.62
CA ILE A 390 -13.22 -24.49 31.10
C ILE A 390 -14.25 -24.42 29.97
N GLY A 391 -13.79 -24.21 28.73
CA GLY A 391 -14.62 -23.97 27.56
C GLY A 391 -14.97 -22.49 27.37
N ILE A 392 -14.74 -21.99 26.15
CA ILE A 392 -14.99 -20.58 25.78
C ILE A 392 -16.44 -20.13 26.04
N LYS A 393 -17.41 -21.04 25.83
CA LYS A 393 -18.84 -20.78 26.07
C LYS A 393 -19.16 -20.58 27.55
N GLU A 394 -18.53 -21.37 28.41
CA GLU A 394 -18.74 -21.28 29.85
C GLU A 394 -18.13 -19.99 30.39
N LEU A 395 -16.90 -19.66 29.96
CA LEU A 395 -16.26 -18.38 30.30
C LEU A 395 -17.07 -17.17 29.82
N SER A 396 -17.51 -17.19 28.56
CA SER A 396 -18.38 -16.16 27.97
C SER A 396 -19.66 -15.94 28.79
N SER A 397 -20.31 -17.03 29.24
CA SER A 397 -21.51 -16.96 30.06
C SER A 397 -21.23 -16.38 31.45
N LYS A 398 -20.14 -16.80 32.10
CA LYS A 398 -19.75 -16.32 33.44
C LYS A 398 -19.35 -14.84 33.44
N LEU A 399 -18.67 -14.39 32.38
CA LEU A 399 -18.18 -13.03 32.22
C LEU A 399 -19.20 -12.09 31.55
N GLN A 400 -20.35 -12.61 31.11
CA GLN A 400 -21.40 -11.86 30.40
C GLN A 400 -20.89 -11.11 29.16
N VAL A 401 -20.00 -11.74 28.41
CA VAL A 401 -19.36 -11.18 27.22
C VAL A 401 -19.51 -12.14 26.03
N GLY A 402 -19.62 -11.62 24.81
CA GLY A 402 -19.71 -12.47 23.61
C GLY A 402 -18.45 -13.31 23.38
N GLU A 403 -18.62 -14.52 22.81
CA GLU A 403 -17.50 -15.43 22.53
C GLU A 403 -16.42 -14.82 21.63
N VAL A 404 -16.82 -13.99 20.65
CA VAL A 404 -15.89 -13.34 19.72
C VAL A 404 -15.00 -12.34 20.46
N THR A 405 -15.61 -11.42 21.21
CA THR A 405 -14.89 -10.44 22.03
C THR A 405 -13.94 -11.11 23.03
N LEU A 406 -14.36 -12.22 23.64
CA LEU A 406 -13.50 -12.96 24.57
C LEU A 406 -12.27 -13.56 23.86
N LYS A 407 -12.45 -14.12 22.65
CA LYS A 407 -11.34 -14.61 21.83
C LYS A 407 -10.39 -13.49 21.43
N ASP A 408 -10.92 -12.32 21.07
CA ASP A 408 -10.12 -11.16 20.71
C ASP A 408 -9.30 -10.67 21.91
N ILE A 409 -9.90 -10.58 23.10
CA ILE A 409 -9.20 -10.23 24.34
C ILE A 409 -8.04 -11.21 24.58
N ILE A 410 -8.29 -12.52 24.48
CA ILE A 410 -7.26 -13.56 24.67
C ILE A 410 -6.14 -13.39 23.64
N ALA A 411 -6.47 -13.15 22.37
CA ALA A 411 -5.47 -12.96 21.32
C ALA A 411 -4.58 -11.73 21.58
N GLU A 412 -5.17 -10.63 22.06
CA GLU A 412 -4.46 -9.39 22.37
C GLU A 412 -3.53 -9.50 23.58
N ILE A 413 -4.00 -10.07 24.69
CA ILE A 413 -3.16 -10.19 25.90
C ILE A 413 -2.00 -11.17 25.72
N LYS A 414 -2.11 -12.15 24.81
CA LYS A 414 -1.01 -13.09 24.51
C LYS A 414 0.19 -12.41 23.88
N LYS A 415 -0.04 -11.31 23.17
CA LYS A 415 1.02 -10.54 22.51
C LYS A 415 0.75 -9.04 22.70
N PRO A 416 0.93 -8.49 23.93
CA PRO A 416 0.76 -7.07 24.17
C PRO A 416 1.72 -6.25 23.31
N GLY A 417 1.23 -5.16 22.73
CA GLY A 417 1.98 -4.25 21.88
C GLY A 417 2.29 -4.82 20.50
N ARG A 418 1.70 -5.96 20.12
CA ARG A 418 1.99 -6.63 18.85
C ARG A 418 1.68 -5.73 17.66
N ASP A 419 2.70 -5.49 16.85
CA ASP A 419 2.51 -4.97 15.51
C ASP A 419 2.19 -6.15 14.57
N PRO A 420 1.02 -6.17 13.90
CA PRO A 420 0.67 -7.26 12.98
C PRO A 420 1.63 -7.38 11.79
N ARG A 421 2.42 -6.34 11.50
CA ARG A 421 3.37 -6.28 10.37
C ARG A 421 4.69 -6.99 10.67
N GLU A 422 5.05 -7.21 11.94
CA GLU A 422 6.35 -7.79 12.33
C GLU A 422 6.53 -9.26 11.90
N GLU A 423 5.43 -10.01 11.75
CA GLU A 423 5.45 -11.38 11.25
C GLU A 423 5.54 -11.44 9.70
N GLY A 424 5.58 -10.28 9.04
CA GLY A 424 5.65 -10.15 7.59
C GLY A 424 7.03 -10.51 7.01
N ILE A 425 7.08 -10.55 5.68
CA ILE A 425 8.31 -10.80 4.93
C ILE A 425 9.27 -9.64 5.14
N LYS A 426 10.42 -9.91 5.76
CA LYS A 426 11.47 -8.90 5.92
C LYS A 426 12.05 -8.51 4.56
N PRO A 427 12.35 -7.23 4.32
CA PRO A 427 12.87 -6.80 3.03
C PRO A 427 14.25 -7.41 2.70
N ILE A 428 14.55 -7.57 1.41
CA ILE A 428 15.88 -8.06 0.98
C ILE A 428 16.91 -6.95 1.14
N LEU A 429 17.86 -7.16 2.03
CA LEU A 429 19.08 -6.36 2.11
C LEU A 429 20.09 -6.91 1.11
N ARG A 430 20.65 -6.03 0.28
CA ARG A 430 21.57 -6.37 -0.81
C ARG A 430 22.97 -5.79 -0.56
N THR A 431 23.94 -6.40 -1.22
CA THR A 431 25.34 -5.94 -1.29
C THR A 431 25.88 -5.92 -2.72
N ASP A 432 25.15 -6.48 -3.71
CA ASP A 432 25.62 -6.62 -5.10
C ASP A 432 24.51 -6.40 -6.14
N VAL A 433 24.90 -5.97 -7.36
CA VAL A 433 23.99 -5.59 -8.46
C VAL A 433 24.07 -6.54 -9.64
N LEU A 434 22.91 -6.96 -10.16
CA LEU A 434 22.81 -7.80 -11.37
C LEU A 434 22.62 -6.95 -12.63
N LYS A 435 23.36 -7.24 -13.72
CA LYS A 435 23.15 -6.57 -15.00
C LYS A 435 22.09 -7.28 -15.86
N ILE A 436 21.46 -6.57 -16.80
CA ILE A 436 20.44 -7.19 -17.67
C ILE A 436 21.11 -8.08 -18.72
N GLU A 437 22.35 -7.74 -19.07
CA GLU A 437 23.23 -8.56 -19.90
C GLU A 437 23.61 -9.87 -19.19
N ASP A 438 23.56 -9.90 -17.86
CA ASP A 438 23.79 -11.10 -17.06
C ASP A 438 22.53 -11.98 -16.97
N ILE A 439 21.38 -11.48 -17.44
CA ILE A 439 20.10 -12.20 -17.40
C ILE A 439 19.93 -13.03 -18.67
N THR A 440 19.83 -14.33 -18.46
CA THR A 440 19.58 -15.30 -19.50
C THR A 440 18.25 -16.01 -19.26
N GLU A 441 17.61 -16.45 -20.35
CA GLU A 441 16.42 -17.29 -20.22
C GLU A 441 16.76 -18.56 -19.42
N GLY A 442 15.88 -18.91 -18.48
CA GLY A 442 16.08 -20.01 -17.56
C GLY A 442 16.69 -19.62 -16.21
N MET A 443 17.28 -18.43 -16.06
CA MET A 443 17.82 -17.94 -14.80
C MET A 443 16.71 -17.79 -13.74
N ILE A 444 16.99 -18.22 -12.52
CA ILE A 444 16.09 -18.04 -11.37
C ILE A 444 16.65 -16.90 -10.52
N LEU A 445 15.81 -15.92 -10.22
CA LEU A 445 16.14 -14.72 -9.49
C LEU A 445 15.14 -14.51 -8.36
N LYS A 446 15.60 -13.90 -7.26
CA LYS A 446 14.70 -13.33 -6.25
C LYS A 446 14.33 -11.91 -6.64
N GLY A 447 13.05 -11.59 -6.66
CA GLY A 447 12.56 -10.26 -6.94
C GLY A 447 11.49 -9.81 -5.95
N THR A 448 11.27 -8.49 -5.89
CA THR A 448 10.25 -7.87 -5.05
C THR A 448 9.07 -7.43 -5.90
N VAL A 449 7.85 -7.80 -5.52
CA VAL A 449 6.63 -7.40 -6.22
C VAL A 449 6.41 -5.89 -6.02
N ARG A 450 6.45 -5.14 -7.13
CA ARG A 450 6.25 -3.68 -7.14
C ARG A 450 4.80 -3.28 -7.31
N ASN A 451 4.06 -4.03 -8.12
CA ASN A 451 2.67 -3.75 -8.41
C ASN A 451 1.95 -5.04 -8.81
N VAL A 452 0.69 -5.17 -8.45
CA VAL A 452 -0.16 -6.30 -8.82
C VAL A 452 -1.39 -5.79 -9.55
N VAL A 453 -1.73 -6.45 -10.64
CA VAL A 453 -2.73 -6.02 -11.62
C VAL A 453 -3.56 -7.22 -12.06
N ASP A 454 -4.72 -7.00 -12.68
CA ASP A 454 -5.66 -8.09 -13.01
C ASP A 454 -5.07 -9.19 -13.92
N PHE A 455 -4.04 -8.86 -14.69
CA PHE A 455 -3.40 -9.78 -15.63
C PHE A 455 -2.03 -10.29 -15.15
N GLY A 456 -1.56 -9.94 -13.95
CA GLY A 456 -0.26 -10.40 -13.46
C GLY A 456 0.33 -9.54 -12.34
N ALA A 457 1.63 -9.69 -12.13
CA ALA A 457 2.40 -8.90 -11.17
C ALA A 457 3.69 -8.37 -11.82
N PHE A 458 4.06 -7.13 -11.49
CA PHE A 458 5.32 -6.53 -11.86
C PHE A 458 6.32 -6.77 -10.73
N VAL A 459 7.46 -7.37 -11.06
CA VAL A 459 8.48 -7.81 -10.12
C VAL A 459 9.80 -7.14 -10.47
N ASP A 460 10.38 -6.45 -9.49
CA ASP A 460 11.72 -5.91 -9.59
C ASP A 460 12.74 -7.01 -9.26
N ILE A 461 13.51 -7.40 -10.26
CA ILE A 461 14.59 -8.39 -10.19
C ILE A 461 15.98 -7.73 -10.20
N GLY A 462 16.06 -6.42 -9.93
CA GLY A 462 17.30 -5.64 -10.01
C GLY A 462 17.64 -5.15 -11.41
N ILE A 463 16.65 -5.00 -12.30
CA ILE A 463 16.81 -4.41 -13.64
C ILE A 463 16.10 -3.08 -13.77
N LYS A 464 16.46 -2.30 -14.80
CA LYS A 464 15.90 -0.96 -15.02
C LYS A 464 14.37 -0.91 -15.15
N ASN A 465 13.76 -1.98 -15.67
CA ASN A 465 12.31 -2.06 -15.86
C ASN A 465 11.80 -3.34 -15.19
N ASP A 466 10.73 -3.25 -14.42
CA ASP A 466 10.11 -4.41 -13.78
C ASP A 466 9.79 -5.52 -14.78
N GLY A 467 10.06 -6.76 -14.39
CA GLY A 467 9.64 -7.93 -15.13
C GLY A 467 8.16 -8.23 -14.89
N LEU A 468 7.46 -8.72 -15.91
CA LEU A 468 6.05 -9.08 -15.80
C LEU A 468 5.90 -10.59 -15.59
N VAL A 469 5.31 -10.98 -14.47
CA VAL A 469 4.74 -12.32 -14.28
C VAL A 469 3.27 -12.26 -14.69
N HIS A 470 2.94 -12.81 -15.87
CA HIS A 470 1.54 -12.89 -16.29
C HIS A 470 0.77 -13.86 -15.39
N LYS A 471 -0.54 -13.65 -15.19
CA LYS A 471 -1.36 -14.48 -14.28
C LYS A 471 -1.30 -15.99 -14.58
N SER A 472 -1.14 -16.34 -15.86
CA SER A 472 -0.98 -17.74 -16.28
C SER A 472 0.32 -18.35 -15.78
N GLU A 473 1.34 -17.54 -15.52
CA GLU A 473 2.70 -17.91 -15.10
C GLU A 473 2.93 -17.76 -13.59
N MET A 474 1.90 -17.38 -12.83
CA MET A 474 2.01 -17.20 -11.37
C MET A 474 1.87 -18.51 -10.59
N SER A 475 1.17 -19.51 -11.13
CA SER A 475 0.95 -20.81 -10.47
C SER A 475 0.74 -21.92 -11.50
N LYS A 476 0.92 -23.19 -11.08
CA LYS A 476 0.60 -24.38 -11.89
C LYS A 476 -0.92 -24.53 -12.08
N GLY A 477 -1.73 -23.98 -11.18
CA GLY A 477 -3.20 -23.96 -11.26
C GLY A 477 -3.78 -22.70 -11.92
N PHE A 478 -5.11 -22.68 -12.10
CA PHE A 478 -5.80 -21.50 -12.62
C PHE A 478 -5.81 -20.36 -11.59
N VAL A 479 -5.20 -19.23 -11.95
CA VAL A 479 -5.19 -18.02 -11.12
C VAL A 479 -6.33 -17.10 -11.56
N LYS A 480 -7.36 -17.00 -10.71
CA LYS A 480 -8.50 -16.10 -10.92
C LYS A 480 -8.13 -14.65 -10.65
N ASP A 481 -7.47 -14.38 -9.53
CA ASP A 481 -7.06 -13.04 -9.09
C ASP A 481 -5.60 -13.08 -8.65
N PRO A 482 -4.67 -12.39 -9.34
CA PRO A 482 -3.26 -12.31 -8.96
C PRO A 482 -3.03 -11.88 -7.50
N MET A 483 -3.92 -11.05 -6.95
CA MET A 483 -3.86 -10.56 -5.56
C MET A 483 -4.01 -11.65 -4.51
N THR A 484 -4.46 -12.86 -4.86
CA THR A 484 -4.53 -13.99 -3.93
C THR A 484 -3.25 -14.81 -3.89
N ILE A 485 -2.33 -14.56 -4.83
CA ILE A 485 -1.06 -15.29 -4.95
C ILE A 485 0.08 -14.43 -4.40
N VAL A 486 0.08 -13.14 -4.74
CA VAL A 486 1.09 -12.18 -4.29
C VAL A 486 0.46 -10.83 -3.97
N THR A 487 1.18 -10.08 -3.16
CA THR A 487 0.89 -8.70 -2.76
C THR A 487 2.10 -7.81 -2.98
N VAL A 488 1.88 -6.50 -2.98
CA VAL A 488 2.97 -5.52 -3.16
C VAL A 488 3.93 -5.59 -1.97
N GLY A 489 5.22 -5.77 -2.26
CA GLY A 489 6.29 -5.97 -1.27
C GLY A 489 6.74 -7.42 -1.12
N ASP A 490 5.97 -8.39 -1.62
CA ASP A 490 6.35 -9.80 -1.51
C ASP A 490 7.67 -10.10 -2.22
N ILE A 491 8.47 -10.96 -1.59
CA ILE A 491 9.67 -11.53 -2.20
C ILE A 491 9.29 -12.83 -2.87
N VAL A 492 9.53 -12.92 -4.18
CA VAL A 492 9.20 -14.09 -4.99
C VAL A 492 10.43 -14.59 -5.74
N ASP A 493 10.54 -15.91 -5.84
CA ASP A 493 11.45 -16.55 -6.78
C ASP A 493 10.79 -16.56 -8.16
N VAL A 494 11.51 -16.06 -9.17
CA VAL A 494 11.03 -15.93 -10.54
C VAL A 494 12.05 -16.46 -11.53
N LYS A 495 11.57 -17.20 -12.52
CA LYS A 495 12.34 -17.71 -13.65
C LYS A 495 12.15 -16.80 -14.86
N VAL A 496 13.24 -16.46 -15.52
CA VAL A 496 13.22 -15.68 -16.77
C VAL A 496 12.77 -16.58 -17.91
N ILE A 497 11.67 -16.22 -18.56
CA ILE A 497 11.07 -16.99 -19.67
C ILE A 497 11.19 -16.28 -21.03
N GLY A 498 11.56 -15.01 -21.04
CA GLY A 498 11.76 -14.26 -22.26
C GLY A 498 12.32 -12.87 -22.01
N VAL A 499 13.22 -12.42 -22.87
CA VAL A 499 13.81 -11.08 -22.81
C VAL A 499 13.61 -10.37 -24.15
N ASP A 500 12.80 -9.31 -24.15
CA ASP A 500 12.66 -8.43 -25.32
C ASP A 500 13.57 -7.21 -25.12
N MET A 501 14.76 -7.26 -25.75
CA MET A 501 15.75 -6.19 -25.67
C MET A 501 15.29 -4.89 -26.36
N ASN A 502 14.46 -4.98 -27.39
CA ASN A 502 13.97 -3.81 -28.12
C ASN A 502 12.98 -3.01 -27.26
N LYS A 503 12.08 -3.71 -26.57
CA LYS A 503 11.10 -3.10 -25.66
C LYS A 503 11.61 -2.97 -24.23
N LYS A 504 12.82 -3.49 -23.93
CA LYS A 504 13.42 -3.57 -22.60
C LYS A 504 12.47 -4.21 -21.58
N ARG A 505 11.83 -5.32 -21.96
CA ARG A 505 10.87 -6.04 -21.13
C ARG A 505 11.38 -7.44 -20.83
N VAL A 506 11.19 -7.89 -19.59
CA VAL A 506 11.49 -9.25 -19.17
C VAL A 506 10.18 -9.94 -18.78
N ALA A 507 9.93 -11.08 -19.42
CA ALA A 507 8.83 -11.97 -19.05
C ALA A 507 9.35 -12.94 -17.99
N LEU A 508 8.59 -13.05 -16.90
CA LEU A 508 8.93 -13.85 -15.73
C LEU A 508 7.86 -14.93 -15.49
N SER A 509 8.26 -16.02 -14.88
CA SER A 509 7.37 -17.08 -14.40
C SER A 509 7.68 -17.44 -12.96
N MET A 510 6.65 -17.60 -12.14
CA MET A 510 6.75 -18.16 -10.79
C MET A 510 6.55 -19.69 -10.81
N LYS A 511 6.29 -20.28 -11.98
CA LYS A 511 6.26 -21.73 -12.14
C LYS A 511 7.69 -22.26 -12.17
N MET A 512 8.02 -22.98 -11.11
CA MET A 512 9.28 -23.72 -10.99
C MET A 512 9.13 -25.16 -11.47
#